data_AF-A0A914QMQ7-F1
#
_entry.id   AF-A0A914QMQ7-F1
#
_cell.length_a   1.000
_cell.length_b   1.000
_cell.length_c   1.000
_cell.angle_alpha   90.00
_cell.angle_beta   90.00
_cell.angle_gamma   90.00
#
_symmetry.space_group_name_H-M   'P 1'
#
loop_
_entity.id
_entity.type
_entity.pdbx_description
1 polymer ?
#
loop_
_entity_poly.entity_id
_entity_poly.type
_entity_poly.pdbx_seq_one_letter_code
_entity_poly.pdbx_strand_id
1 'polypeptide(L)'
;MLLQLQPRENASHEYNERLKKQYQNHLQTGTIIKHRQVPKIIFHTAKECKIIVDKKKRKEGNLRRYAKPGTLWILFYRWLHILFVVEFNKVNVKVYFC
;
A
#
# COMPACT_ATOMS: atom_id res chain seq x y z
N MET A 1 -15.24 -20.06 27.35
CA MET A 1 -14.47 -20.07 28.60
C MET A 1 -13.06 -19.62 28.26
N LEU A 2 -12.71 -18.36 28.53
CA LEU A 2 -11.37 -17.84 28.22
C LEU A 2 -10.46 -18.22 29.38
N LEU A 3 -9.44 -19.04 29.09
CA LEU A 3 -8.42 -19.39 30.06
C LEU A 3 -7.62 -18.13 30.41
N GLN A 4 -7.59 -17.74 31.68
CA GLN A 4 -6.72 -16.67 32.14
C GLN A 4 -5.28 -17.19 32.18
N LEU A 5 -4.38 -16.52 31.45
CA LEU A 5 -2.95 -16.82 31.44
C LEU A 5 -2.34 -16.53 32.79
N GLN A 6 -1.47 -17.42 33.27
CA GLN A 6 -0.75 -17.20 34.51
C GLN A 6 0.18 -15.98 34.38
N PRO A 7 0.47 -15.24 35.47
CA PRO A 7 1.31 -14.04 35.42
C PRO A 7 2.68 -14.27 34.77
N ARG A 8 3.27 -15.46 34.97
CA ARG A 8 4.54 -15.86 34.36
C ARG A 8 4.44 -16.02 32.84
N GLU A 9 3.35 -16.60 32.36
CA GLU A 9 3.09 -16.76 30.93
C GLU A 9 2.93 -15.39 30.27
N ASN A 10 2.20 -14.48 30.93
CA ASN A 10 2.06 -13.10 30.48
C ASN A 10 3.40 -12.38 30.36
N ALA A 11 4.26 -12.47 31.38
CA ALA A 11 5.59 -11.88 31.35
C ALA A 11 6.47 -12.46 30.23
N SER A 12 6.38 -13.77 29.97
CA SER A 12 7.08 -14.41 28.86
C SER A 12 6.57 -13.94 27.50
N HIS A 13 5.24 -13.82 27.33
CA HIS A 13 4.64 -13.27 26.13
C HIS A 13 5.09 -11.82 25.90
N GLU A 14 5.07 -10.97 26.93
CA GLU A 14 5.48 -9.57 26.83
C GLU A 14 6.96 -9.43 26.43
N TYR A 15 7.84 -10.24 27.02
CA TYR A 15 9.25 -10.29 26.65
C TYR A 15 9.46 -10.72 25.19
N ASN A 16 8.76 -11.77 24.74
CA ASN A 16 8.82 -12.24 23.36
C ASN A 16 8.29 -11.18 22.38
N GLU A 17 7.22 -10.46 22.72
CA GLU A 17 6.72 -9.35 21.90
C GLU A 17 7.73 -8.20 21.83
N ARG A 18 8.43 -7.88 22.92
CA ARG A 18 9.53 -6.91 22.92
C ARG A 18 10.67 -7.33 21.99
N LEU A 19 11.07 -8.60 22.01
CA LEU A 19 12.10 -9.13 21.11
C LEU A 19 11.67 -9.06 19.64
N LYS A 20 10.44 -9.49 19.34
CA LYS A 20 9.88 -9.36 17.98
C LYS A 20 9.94 -7.92 17.50
N LYS A 21 9.61 -6.94 18.36
CA LYS A 21 9.68 -5.49 18.08
C LYS A 21 11.11 -4.98 17.86
N GLN A 22 12.05 -5.40 18.69
CA GLN A 22 13.45 -5.01 18.56
C GLN A 22 14.08 -5.51 17.25
N TYR A 23 13.73 -6.73 16.82
CA TYR A 23 14.32 -7.41 15.66
C TYR A 23 13.42 -7.43 14.41
N GLN A 24 12.44 -6.53 14.29
CA GLN A 24 11.51 -6.52 13.14
C GLN A 24 12.21 -6.31 11.78
N ASN A 25 13.29 -5.55 11.78
CA ASN A 25 14.01 -5.17 10.55
C ASN A 25 15.00 -6.25 10.09
N HIS A 26 15.22 -7.30 10.87
CA HIS A 26 16.08 -8.41 10.48
C HIS A 26 15.38 -9.27 9.41
N LEU A 27 16.12 -9.64 8.34
CA LEU A 27 15.55 -10.33 7.18
C LEU A 27 14.83 -11.63 7.57
N GLN A 28 15.50 -12.49 8.36
CA GLN A 28 14.95 -13.79 8.75
C GLN A 28 13.69 -13.61 9.62
N THR A 29 13.75 -12.77 10.64
CA THR A 29 12.64 -12.50 11.56
C THR A 29 11.45 -11.89 10.83
N GLY A 30 11.68 -10.93 9.94
CA GLY A 30 10.65 -10.29 9.14
C GLY A 30 9.96 -11.24 8.16
N THR A 31 10.68 -12.19 7.56
CA THR A 31 10.06 -13.21 6.68
C THR A 31 9.14 -14.15 7.45
N ILE A 32 9.56 -14.62 8.64
CA ILE A 32 8.78 -15.53 9.49
C ILE A 32 7.48 -14.86 9.94
N ILE A 33 7.55 -13.60 10.40
CA ILE A 33 6.38 -12.84 10.87
C ILE A 33 5.34 -12.65 9.75
N LYS A 34 5.78 -12.45 8.50
CA LYS A 34 4.88 -12.18 7.36
C LYS A 34 4.32 -13.45 6.73
N HIS A 35 5.01 -14.57 6.87
CA HIS A 35 4.63 -15.83 6.26
C HIS A 35 3.30 -16.33 6.85
N ARG A 36 2.32 -16.52 5.99
CA ARG A 36 1.00 -17.04 6.35
C ARG A 36 0.55 -17.98 5.24
N GLN A 37 -0.02 -19.11 5.60
CA GLN A 37 -0.56 -20.04 4.62
C GLN A 37 -1.88 -19.47 4.08
N VAL A 38 -1.91 -19.20 2.78
CA VAL A 38 -3.07 -18.60 2.11
C VAL A 38 -3.54 -19.55 1.02
N PRO A 39 -4.85 -19.75 0.84
CA PRO A 39 -5.38 -20.50 -0.29
C PRO A 39 -4.84 -20.00 -1.64
N LYS A 40 -4.59 -20.93 -2.56
CA LYS A 40 -3.98 -20.65 -3.87
C LYS A 40 -4.69 -19.52 -4.62
N ILE A 41 -6.02 -19.56 -4.66
CA ILE A 41 -6.85 -18.58 -5.38
C ILE A 41 -6.59 -17.16 -4.85
N ILE A 42 -6.65 -16.97 -3.52
CA ILE A 42 -6.44 -15.67 -2.87
C ILE A 42 -5.01 -15.16 -3.12
N PHE A 43 -4.01 -16.06 -3.10
CA PHE A 43 -2.64 -15.68 -3.41
C PHE A 43 -2.48 -15.18 -4.85
N HIS A 44 -3.13 -15.83 -5.82
CA HIS A 44 -3.04 -15.48 -7.23
C HIS A 44 -3.74 -14.15 -7.53
N THR A 45 -4.97 -13.96 -7.04
CA THR A 45 -5.72 -12.71 -7.23
C THR A 45 -5.01 -11.52 -6.59
N ALA A 46 -4.45 -11.67 -5.39
CA ALA A 46 -3.67 -10.62 -4.75
C ALA A 46 -2.41 -10.24 -5.55
N LYS A 47 -1.73 -11.24 -6.13
CA LYS A 47 -0.56 -11.02 -7.00
C LYS A 47 -0.95 -10.25 -8.27
N GLU A 48 -2.05 -10.59 -8.91
CA GLU A 48 -2.57 -9.89 -10.10
C GLU A 48 -2.93 -8.44 -9.78
N CYS A 49 -3.67 -8.19 -8.70
CA CYS A 49 -4.00 -6.85 -8.22
C CYS A 49 -2.75 -5.99 -8.01
N LYS A 50 -1.72 -6.56 -7.39
CA LYS A 50 -0.43 -5.86 -7.19
C LYS A 50 0.21 -5.49 -8.53
N ILE A 51 0.26 -6.42 -9.48
CA ILE A 51 0.81 -6.17 -10.83
C ILE A 51 0.05 -5.05 -11.54
N ILE A 52 -1.28 -5.02 -11.45
CA ILE A 52 -2.12 -3.98 -12.06
C ILE A 52 -1.81 -2.61 -11.45
N VAL A 53 -1.73 -2.50 -10.12
CA VAL A 53 -1.42 -1.26 -9.42
C VAL A 53 -0.02 -0.77 -9.75
N ASP A 54 0.97 -1.64 -9.74
CA ASP A 54 2.35 -1.29 -10.07
C ASP A 54 2.49 -0.86 -11.54
N LYS A 55 1.72 -1.48 -12.45
CA LYS A 55 1.64 -1.06 -13.86
C LYS A 55 1.05 0.35 -14.00
N LYS A 56 -0.01 0.69 -13.26
CA LYS A 56 -0.60 2.04 -13.25
C LYS A 56 0.41 3.07 -12.72
N LYS A 57 0.99 2.82 -11.54
CA LYS A 57 2.02 3.68 -10.92
C LYS A 57 3.21 3.93 -11.84
N ARG A 58 3.70 2.89 -12.53
CA ARG A 58 4.79 3.03 -13.50
C ARG A 58 4.38 3.87 -14.71
N LYS A 59 3.19 3.68 -15.27
CA LYS A 59 2.69 4.50 -16.38
C LYS A 59 2.58 5.97 -15.98
N GLU A 60 2.00 6.24 -14.81
CA GLU A 60 1.94 7.59 -14.24
C GLU A 60 3.34 8.18 -14.02
N GLY A 61 4.25 7.41 -13.42
CA GLY A 61 5.64 7.84 -13.22
C GLY A 61 6.36 8.14 -14.54
N ASN A 62 6.14 7.34 -15.58
CA ASN A 62 6.71 7.58 -16.91
C ASN A 62 6.11 8.83 -17.55
N LEU A 63 4.78 9.02 -17.48
CA LEU A 63 4.13 10.24 -17.97
C LEU A 63 4.71 11.48 -17.28
N ARG A 64 4.92 11.43 -15.95
CA ARG A 64 5.54 12.53 -15.19
C ARG A 64 6.98 12.82 -15.61
N ARG A 65 7.77 11.78 -15.87
CA ARG A 65 9.19 11.92 -16.24
C ARG A 65 9.41 12.44 -17.65
N TYR A 66 8.55 12.07 -18.59
CA TYR A 66 8.76 12.32 -20.03
C TYR A 66 7.78 13.32 -20.64
N ALA A 67 6.89 13.93 -19.86
CA ALA A 67 6.03 15.01 -20.35
C ALA A 67 6.82 16.30 -20.58
N LYS A 68 6.33 17.10 -21.52
CA LYS A 68 6.88 18.45 -21.76
C LYS A 68 6.63 19.32 -20.52
N PRO A 69 7.61 20.12 -20.06
CA PRO A 69 7.40 21.03 -18.94
C PRO A 69 6.21 21.95 -19.22
N GLY A 70 5.29 22.06 -18.25
CA GLY A 70 4.08 22.89 -18.35
C GLY A 70 2.86 22.26 -19.04
N THR A 71 2.98 21.05 -19.63
CA THR A 71 1.81 20.32 -20.17
C THR A 71 1.06 19.49 -19.13
N LEU A 72 1.73 19.07 -18.05
CA LEU A 72 1.11 18.31 -16.96
C LEU A 72 1.12 19.13 -15.66
N TRP A 73 -0.07 19.43 -15.14
CA TRP A 73 -0.28 20.05 -13.84
C TRP A 73 -0.79 18.96 -12.89
N ILE A 74 0.04 18.54 -11.92
CA ILE A 74 -0.30 17.45 -11.00
C ILE A 74 -0.64 18.07 -9.65
N LEU A 75 -1.94 18.19 -9.34
CA LEU A 75 -2.40 18.59 -8.02
C LEU A 75 -2.40 17.36 -7.09
N PHE A 76 -1.60 17.41 -6.03
CA PHE A 76 -1.61 16.42 -4.96
C PHE A 76 -2.58 16.87 -3.87
N TYR A 77 -3.72 16.19 -3.69
CA TYR A 77 -4.43 16.21 -2.40
C TYR A 77 -4.97 14.83 -2.03
N ARG A 78 -4.58 14.36 -0.84
CA ARG A 78 -4.90 13.03 -0.30
C ARG A 78 -6.12 13.03 0.63
N TRP A 79 -6.89 14.11 0.68
CA TRP A 79 -7.93 14.31 1.71
C TRP A 79 -9.38 14.26 1.23
N LEU A 80 -9.67 14.43 -0.07
CA LEU A 80 -11.05 14.48 -0.56
C LEU A 80 -11.19 13.64 -1.82
N HIS A 81 -11.94 12.54 -1.72
CA HIS A 81 -12.19 11.57 -2.77
C HIS A 81 -13.08 12.17 -3.88
N ILE A 82 -12.48 12.97 -4.78
CA ILE A 82 -13.11 13.44 -6.03
C ILE A 82 -12.02 13.39 -7.11
N LEU A 83 -12.18 12.54 -8.12
CA LEU A 83 -11.27 12.46 -9.27
C LEU A 83 -11.65 13.56 -10.28
N PHE A 84 -10.93 14.68 -10.23
CA PHE A 84 -11.07 15.75 -11.21
C PHE A 84 -10.08 15.50 -12.36
N VAL A 85 -10.57 15.11 -13.54
CA VAL A 85 -9.75 15.06 -14.77
C VAL A 85 -9.98 16.37 -15.53
N VAL A 86 -8.99 17.27 -15.50
CA VAL A 86 -8.98 18.47 -16.35
C VAL A 86 -8.12 18.20 -17.58
N GLU A 87 -8.75 18.10 -18.74
CA GLU A 87 -8.06 18.25 -20.00
C GLU A 87 -7.95 19.75 -20.32
N PHE A 88 -6.74 20.31 -20.25
CA PHE A 88 -6.47 21.64 -20.78
C PHE A 88 -6.16 21.52 -22.27
N ASN A 89 -7.16 21.75 -23.12
CA ASN A 89 -6.91 22.26 -24.46
C ASN A 89 -7.23 23.77 -24.43
N LYS A 90 -6.42 24.60 -25.11
CA LYS A 90 -6.36 26.08 -25.03
C LYS A 90 -7.69 26.85 -25.13
N VAL A 91 -8.82 26.18 -25.33
CA VAL A 91 -10.12 26.77 -25.67
C VAL A 91 -11.28 26.24 -24.80
N ASN A 92 -11.12 25.23 -23.94
CA ASN A 92 -12.25 24.78 -23.10
C ASN A 92 -11.83 24.09 -21.80
N VAL A 93 -12.51 24.43 -20.71
CA VAL A 93 -12.46 23.71 -19.43
C VAL A 93 -13.73 22.90 -19.33
N LYS A 94 -13.63 21.56 -19.46
CA LYS A 94 -14.74 20.66 -19.13
C LYS A 94 -14.45 19.97 -17.80
N VAL A 95 -15.38 20.12 -16.89
CA VAL A 95 -15.38 19.47 -15.58
C VAL A 95 -16.28 18.25 -15.68
N TYR A 96 -15.71 17.06 -15.49
CA TYR A 96 -16.48 15.83 -15.40
C TYR A 96 -16.53 15.39 -13.93
N PHE A 97 -17.74 15.29 -13.39
CA PHE A 97 -18.01 14.66 -12.11
C PHE A 97 -18.25 13.17 -12.37
N CYS A 98 -17.58 12.29 -11.63
CA CYS A 98 -17.96 10.89 -11.50
C CYS A 98 -18.12 10.57 -10.02
#